data_AF-A0A2E8I6H4-F1
#
_entry.id   AF-A0A2E8I6H4-F1
#
_cell.length_a   1.000
_cell.length_b   1.000
_cell.length_c   1.000
_cell.angle_alpha   90.00
_cell.angle_beta   90.00
_cell.angle_gamma   90.00
#
_symmetry.space_group_name_H-M   'P 1'
#
loop_
_entity.id
_entity.type
_entity.pdbx_description
1 polymer ?
#
loop_
_entity_poly.entity_id
_entity_poly.type
_entity_poly.pdbx_seq_one_letter_code
_entity_poly.pdbx_strand_id
1 'polypeptide(L)'
;MSSLIRVNDKGLFTLANPFVALTGVEYQVTRLITIPTLLAQGVDVLQDVFIANGLTIDTYNDAVDNDILIVTLTSATGTSITLPANYITGMPNVNTVPYTRRIVSVDLGSLPSSQPLDGVKLLLKETVLATVGVDAVVNEYSASTTGSVSMDQHLELERVRVNKRAVGDTERQRRIAAEEKAQAYKERMLALEAIVVQQQARLNEQDA
;
A
#
# COMPACT_ATOMS: atom_id res chain seq x y z
N MET A 1 23.45 31.35 -16.64
CA MET A 1 22.87 31.55 -15.29
C MET A 1 22.80 30.20 -14.58
N SER A 2 23.21 30.15 -13.31
CA SER A 2 23.47 28.94 -12.52
C SER A 2 22.25 27.99 -12.48
N SER A 3 22.37 26.78 -13.05
CA SER A 3 21.38 25.73 -12.78
C SER A 3 21.55 25.28 -11.33
N LEU A 4 20.52 25.49 -10.53
CA LEU A 4 20.40 25.12 -9.11
C LEU A 4 20.40 23.59 -8.85
N ILE A 5 20.76 22.79 -9.85
CA ILE A 5 20.60 21.34 -9.88
C ILE A 5 21.97 20.72 -10.11
N ARG A 6 22.31 19.74 -9.27
CA ARG A 6 23.59 19.02 -9.27
C ARG A 6 23.35 17.54 -9.45
N VAL A 7 24.38 16.84 -9.92
CA VAL A 7 24.39 15.38 -9.93
C VAL A 7 24.18 14.87 -8.50
N ASN A 8 23.34 13.87 -8.33
CA ASN A 8 22.84 13.30 -7.07
C ASN A 8 21.79 14.11 -6.31
N ASP A 9 21.32 15.26 -6.84
CA ASP A 9 20.14 15.89 -6.27
C ASP A 9 18.94 14.94 -6.40
N LYS A 10 18.16 14.86 -5.33
CA LYS A 10 17.01 13.96 -5.19
C LYS A 10 15.79 14.72 -4.74
N GLY A 11 14.62 14.31 -5.20
CA GLY A 11 13.36 14.86 -4.73
C GLY A 11 12.26 14.76 -5.77
N LEU A 12 11.17 15.48 -5.50
CA LEU A 12 10.11 15.69 -6.47
C LEU A 12 10.49 16.85 -7.39
N PHE A 13 10.50 16.59 -8.70
CA PHE A 13 10.80 17.59 -9.73
C PHE A 13 9.50 18.10 -10.36
N THR A 14 9.41 19.41 -10.54
CA THR A 14 8.36 20.04 -11.34
C THR A 14 8.95 20.35 -12.72
N LEU A 15 8.31 19.82 -13.76
CA LEU A 15 8.76 19.93 -15.14
C LEU A 15 7.77 20.78 -15.94
N ALA A 16 8.29 21.59 -16.86
CA ALA A 16 7.50 22.28 -17.86
C ALA A 16 7.10 21.33 -19.01
N ASN A 17 5.93 21.58 -19.59
CA ASN A 17 5.43 20.91 -20.80
C ASN A 17 6.52 20.96 -21.90
N PRO A 18 6.78 19.85 -22.63
CA PRO A 18 6.04 18.59 -22.70
C PRO A 18 6.44 17.52 -21.68
N PHE A 19 7.40 17.80 -20.81
CA PHE A 19 7.86 16.82 -19.84
C PHE A 19 6.91 16.73 -18.66
N VAL A 20 6.62 15.51 -18.24
CA VAL A 20 5.74 15.23 -17.09
C VAL A 20 6.46 14.26 -16.16
N ALA A 21 6.73 14.70 -14.93
CA ALA A 21 7.17 13.82 -13.86
C ALA A 21 5.96 13.08 -13.28
N LEU A 22 6.14 11.80 -12.95
CA LEU A 22 5.07 11.01 -12.33
C LEU A 22 4.78 11.55 -10.93
N THR A 23 3.50 11.76 -10.62
CA THR A 23 3.05 12.27 -9.32
C THR A 23 3.50 11.36 -8.18
N GLY A 24 4.18 11.93 -7.18
CA GLY A 24 4.65 11.21 -5.99
C GLY A 24 5.87 10.31 -6.22
N VAL A 25 6.47 10.35 -7.41
CA VAL A 25 7.71 9.62 -7.70
C VAL A 25 8.90 10.53 -7.47
N GLU A 26 9.81 10.08 -6.61
CA GLU A 26 11.10 10.73 -6.40
C GLU A 26 12.06 10.37 -7.53
N TYR A 27 12.74 11.37 -8.06
CA TYR A 27 13.79 11.20 -9.07
C TYR A 27 15.14 11.64 -8.49
N GLN A 28 16.20 11.04 -9.01
CA GLN A 28 17.58 11.44 -8.78
C GLN A 28 18.18 11.97 -10.09
N VAL A 29 18.93 13.05 -10.02
CA VAL A 29 19.77 13.51 -11.14
C VAL A 29 20.95 12.55 -11.27
N THR A 30 20.88 11.67 -12.26
CA THR A 30 21.94 10.67 -12.51
C THR A 30 22.98 11.17 -13.49
N ARG A 31 22.59 12.05 -14.41
CA ARG A 31 23.50 12.62 -15.39
C ARG A 31 23.18 14.09 -15.65
N LEU A 32 24.23 14.88 -15.77
CA LEU A 32 24.19 16.29 -16.15
C LEU A 32 25.37 16.52 -17.09
N ILE A 33 25.08 16.84 -18.34
CA ILE A 33 26.06 16.83 -19.44
C ILE A 33 25.73 17.93 -20.45
N THR A 34 26.74 18.52 -21.08
CA THR A 34 26.56 19.55 -22.11
C THR A 34 26.22 18.91 -23.46
N ILE A 35 25.54 19.65 -24.34
CA ILE A 35 25.20 19.19 -25.69
C ILE A 35 26.47 18.83 -26.50
N PRO A 36 27.55 19.64 -26.52
CA PRO A 36 28.77 19.29 -27.26
C PRO A 36 29.41 17.98 -26.81
N THR A 37 29.37 17.67 -25.51
CA THR A 37 29.93 16.41 -25.00
C THR A 37 29.08 15.20 -25.40
N LEU A 38 27.75 15.34 -25.46
CA LEU A 38 26.87 14.29 -25.99
C LEU A 38 27.09 14.05 -27.49
N LEU A 39 27.24 15.11 -28.27
CA LEU A 39 27.56 15.01 -29.70
C LEU A 39 28.91 14.32 -29.92
N ALA A 40 29.92 14.63 -29.09
CA ALA A 40 31.23 13.95 -29.13
C ALA A 40 31.16 12.46 -28.76
N GLN A 41 30.14 12.05 -28.00
CA GLN A 41 29.84 10.64 -27.70
C GLN A 41 29.04 9.94 -28.82
N GLY A 42 28.72 10.66 -29.91
CA GLY A 42 27.92 10.15 -31.01
C GLY A 42 26.42 10.08 -30.74
N VAL A 43 25.93 10.78 -29.70
CA VAL A 43 24.49 10.84 -29.38
C VAL A 43 23.84 11.93 -30.22
N ASP A 44 22.73 11.61 -30.90
CA ASP A 44 21.94 12.60 -31.63
C ASP A 44 21.00 13.33 -30.66
N VAL A 45 21.50 14.36 -30.01
CA VAL A 45 20.75 15.13 -29.00
C VAL A 45 19.48 15.74 -29.58
N LEU A 46 19.52 16.21 -30.83
CA LEU A 46 18.36 16.80 -31.48
C LEU A 46 17.23 15.77 -31.62
N GLN A 47 17.53 14.59 -32.17
CA GLN A 47 16.52 13.56 -32.36
C GLN A 47 16.08 12.94 -31.03
N ASP A 48 17.04 12.52 -30.20
CA ASP A 48 16.77 11.69 -29.02
C ASP A 48 16.17 12.46 -27.85
N VAL A 49 16.47 13.76 -27.72
CA VAL A 49 16.04 14.57 -26.58
C VAL A 49 15.00 15.60 -26.97
N PHE A 50 15.14 16.26 -28.12
CA PHE A 50 14.23 17.34 -28.51
C PHE A 50 13.06 16.81 -29.35
N ILE A 51 13.31 16.29 -30.55
CA ILE A 51 12.26 15.86 -31.48
C ILE A 51 11.43 14.72 -30.89
N ALA A 52 12.06 13.71 -30.28
CA ALA A 52 11.35 12.59 -29.66
C ALA A 52 10.38 13.02 -28.53
N ASN A 53 10.65 14.15 -27.87
CA ASN A 53 9.80 14.70 -26.82
C ASN A 53 8.86 15.81 -27.34
N GLY A 54 8.75 16.00 -28.66
CA GLY A 54 7.84 16.97 -29.27
C GLY A 54 8.35 18.42 -29.25
N LEU A 55 9.65 18.63 -29.06
CA LEU A 55 10.29 19.95 -29.18
C LEU A 55 10.69 20.23 -30.63
N THR A 56 10.95 21.50 -30.95
CA THR A 56 11.34 21.94 -32.30
C THR A 56 12.85 22.08 -32.44
N ILE A 57 13.33 22.23 -33.68
CA ILE A 57 14.74 22.53 -33.95
C ILE A 57 15.15 23.90 -33.41
N ASP A 58 14.22 24.87 -33.37
CA ASP A 58 14.48 26.20 -32.83
C ASP A 58 14.81 26.14 -31.34
N THR A 59 14.10 25.30 -30.57
CA THR A 59 14.40 25.14 -29.14
C THR A 59 15.72 24.41 -28.90
N TYR A 60 16.15 23.55 -29.83
CA TYR A 60 17.48 22.96 -29.81
C TYR A 60 18.57 24.01 -30.08
N ASN A 61 18.40 24.85 -31.10
CA ASN A 61 19.36 25.91 -31.40
C ASN A 61 19.47 26.90 -30.23
N ASP A 62 18.35 27.33 -29.65
CA ASP A 62 18.33 28.14 -28.44
C ASP A 62 19.06 27.45 -27.27
N ALA A 63 18.91 26.13 -27.14
CA ALA A 63 19.59 25.38 -26.09
C ALA A 63 21.11 25.30 -26.32
N VAL A 64 21.56 25.23 -27.57
CA VAL A 64 22.98 25.28 -27.93
C VAL A 64 23.55 26.67 -27.68
N ASP A 65 22.85 27.72 -28.15
CA ASP A 65 23.31 29.12 -28.04
C ASP A 65 23.38 29.61 -26.57
N ASN A 66 22.56 29.04 -25.70
CA ASN A 66 22.53 29.36 -24.27
C ASN A 66 23.29 28.35 -23.39
N ASP A 67 24.06 27.42 -23.97
CA ASP A 67 24.82 26.38 -23.27
C ASP A 67 23.96 25.58 -22.26
N ILE A 68 22.73 25.25 -22.65
CA ILE A 68 21.79 24.53 -21.78
C ILE A 68 22.26 23.09 -21.59
N LEU A 69 22.35 22.69 -20.33
CA LEU A 69 22.73 21.33 -19.93
C LEU A 69 21.57 20.35 -20.18
N ILE A 70 21.90 19.13 -20.56
CA ILE A 70 20.97 18.00 -20.62
C ILE A 70 21.04 17.26 -19.29
N VAL A 71 19.87 17.08 -18.67
CA VAL A 71 19.69 16.42 -17.37
C VAL A 71 18.96 15.11 -17.57
N THR A 72 19.48 14.04 -16.98
CA THR A 72 18.78 12.76 -16.88
C THR A 72 18.33 12.56 -15.44
N LEU A 73 17.02 12.47 -15.27
CA LEU A 73 16.34 12.14 -14.02
C LEU A 73 16.03 10.65 -14.02
N THR A 74 16.36 9.92 -12.95
CA THR A 74 16.07 8.49 -12.82
C THR A 74 15.33 8.21 -11.53
N SER A 75 14.19 7.53 -11.60
CA SER A 75 13.45 7.08 -10.43
C SER A 75 14.04 5.79 -9.86
N ALA A 76 13.73 5.48 -8.59
CA ALA A 76 14.12 4.20 -7.98
C ALA A 76 13.52 2.97 -8.70
N THR A 77 12.44 3.16 -9.46
CA THR A 77 11.80 2.10 -10.26
C THR A 77 12.42 1.90 -11.65
N GLY A 78 13.47 2.66 -11.98
CA GLY A 78 14.18 2.57 -13.25
C GLY A 78 13.61 3.41 -14.40
N THR A 79 12.55 4.20 -14.14
CA THR A 79 12.03 5.15 -15.13
C THR A 79 13.01 6.31 -15.26
N SER A 80 13.42 6.64 -16.49
CA SER A 80 14.32 7.77 -16.75
C SER A 80 13.67 8.80 -17.65
N ILE A 81 13.92 10.09 -17.36
CA ILE A 81 13.47 11.22 -18.15
C ILE A 81 14.73 12.04 -18.48
N THR A 82 15.02 12.22 -19.77
CA THR A 82 16.14 13.06 -20.22
C THR A 82 15.57 14.32 -20.84
N LEU A 83 15.94 15.48 -20.31
CA LEU A 83 15.40 16.76 -20.72
C LEU A 83 16.43 17.90 -20.60
N PRO A 84 16.26 19.02 -21.32
CA PRO A 84 17.08 20.21 -21.13
C PRO A 84 16.79 20.88 -19.77
N ALA A 85 17.83 21.35 -19.08
CA ALA A 85 17.74 21.82 -17.69
C ALA A 85 16.76 22.99 -17.46
N ASN A 86 16.52 23.81 -18.49
CA ASN A 86 15.57 24.93 -18.44
C ASN A 86 14.09 24.50 -18.33
N TYR A 87 13.77 23.22 -18.58
CA TYR A 87 12.43 22.68 -18.37
C TYR A 87 12.17 22.27 -16.90
N ILE A 88 13.15 22.39 -16.01
CA ILE A 88 12.95 22.15 -14.57
C ILE A 88 12.60 23.49 -13.90
N THR A 89 11.35 23.64 -13.48
CA THR A 89 10.78 24.94 -13.07
C THR A 89 10.92 25.26 -11.58
N GLY A 90 11.71 24.49 -10.83
CA GLY A 90 11.95 24.71 -9.41
C GLY A 90 13.04 23.81 -8.83
N MET A 91 13.39 24.04 -7.56
CA MET A 91 14.29 23.14 -6.82
C MET A 91 13.58 21.83 -6.49
N PRO A 92 14.30 20.69 -6.48
CA PRO A 92 13.70 19.43 -6.06
C PRO A 92 13.22 19.54 -4.62
N ASN A 93 11.98 19.11 -4.37
CA ASN A 93 11.51 19.01 -3.00
C ASN A 93 12.19 17.82 -2.33
N VAL A 94 13.14 18.11 -1.43
CA VAL A 94 13.93 17.14 -0.65
C VAL A 94 13.25 16.70 0.64
N ASN A 95 12.15 17.35 1.05
CA ASN A 95 11.44 17.03 2.28
C ASN A 95 10.37 15.96 2.02
N THR A 96 10.80 14.82 1.47
CA THR A 96 9.94 13.69 1.14
C THR A 96 10.09 12.58 2.17
N VAL A 97 8.97 11.92 2.49
CA VAL A 97 8.97 10.66 3.24
C VAL A 97 8.86 9.53 2.21
N PRO A 98 9.75 8.54 2.21
CA PRO A 98 9.68 7.45 1.25
C PRO A 98 8.47 6.56 1.55
N TYR A 99 7.51 6.50 0.61
CA TYR A 99 6.41 5.56 0.65
C TYR A 99 6.72 4.36 -0.24
N THR A 100 6.53 3.16 0.27
CA THR A 100 6.65 1.92 -0.50
C THR A 100 5.33 1.19 -0.52
N ARG A 101 4.97 0.62 -1.68
CA ARG A 101 3.78 -0.21 -1.79
C ARG A 101 4.06 -1.57 -1.14
N ARG A 102 3.45 -1.82 0.02
CA ARG A 102 3.58 -3.08 0.76
C ARG A 102 2.38 -3.97 0.49
N ILE A 103 2.63 -5.24 0.19
CA ILE A 103 1.58 -6.25 -0.05
C ILE A 103 1.81 -7.42 0.91
N VAL A 104 0.75 -7.83 1.61
CA VAL A 104 0.76 -9.01 2.48
C VAL A 104 -0.21 -10.03 1.89
N SER A 105 0.26 -11.25 1.65
CA SER A 105 -0.52 -12.36 1.10
C SER A 105 -0.72 -13.46 2.14
N VAL A 106 -1.90 -14.08 2.14
CA VAL A 106 -2.25 -15.21 3.01
C VAL A 106 -2.56 -16.42 2.13
N ASP A 107 -1.85 -17.52 2.35
CA ASP A 107 -2.11 -18.80 1.68
C ASP A 107 -3.15 -19.60 2.47
N LEU A 108 -4.26 -19.94 1.81
CA LEU A 108 -5.37 -20.70 2.39
C LEU A 108 -5.26 -22.22 2.13
N GLY A 109 -4.30 -22.63 1.31
CA GLY A 109 -4.16 -24.01 0.83
C GLY A 109 -5.32 -24.45 -0.07
N SER A 110 -5.46 -25.77 -0.25
CA SER A 110 -6.47 -26.35 -1.15
C SER A 110 -7.87 -26.26 -0.56
N LEU A 111 -8.69 -25.34 -1.05
CA LEU A 111 -10.10 -25.23 -0.73
C LEU A 111 -10.98 -25.78 -1.87
N PRO A 112 -12.21 -26.25 -1.59
CA PRO A 112 -13.18 -26.56 -2.63
C PRO A 112 -13.45 -25.31 -3.48
N SER A 113 -13.49 -25.47 -4.80
CA SER A 113 -13.73 -24.35 -5.74
C SER A 113 -15.10 -23.68 -5.55
N SER A 114 -16.05 -24.36 -4.91
CA SER A 114 -17.37 -23.85 -4.58
C SER A 114 -17.42 -23.05 -3.27
N GLN A 115 -16.34 -23.01 -2.48
CA GLN A 115 -16.35 -22.34 -1.19
C GLN A 115 -16.23 -20.81 -1.36
N PRO A 116 -17.25 -20.01 -0.98
CA PRO A 116 -17.18 -18.56 -1.11
C PRO A 116 -16.20 -17.97 -0.08
N LEU A 117 -15.37 -17.02 -0.52
CA LEU A 117 -14.39 -16.32 0.32
C LEU A 117 -14.80 -14.89 0.69
N ASP A 118 -16.01 -14.43 0.30
CA ASP A 118 -16.41 -13.03 0.45
C ASP A 118 -16.43 -12.56 1.90
N GLY A 119 -16.89 -13.40 2.83
CA GLY A 119 -16.86 -13.09 4.26
C GLY A 119 -15.44 -12.94 4.82
N VAL A 120 -14.49 -13.76 4.36
CA VAL A 120 -13.08 -13.67 4.76
C VAL A 120 -12.45 -12.40 4.20
N LYS A 121 -12.74 -12.07 2.92
CA LYS A 121 -12.27 -10.85 2.27
C LYS A 121 -12.75 -9.59 3.01
N LEU A 122 -14.01 -9.56 3.46
CA LEU A 122 -14.54 -8.44 4.25
C LEU A 122 -13.84 -8.32 5.60
N LEU A 123 -13.71 -9.41 6.34
CA LEU A 123 -13.08 -9.41 7.66
C LEU A 123 -11.60 -8.98 7.61
N LEU A 124 -10.87 -9.37 6.56
CA LEU A 124 -9.50 -8.90 6.34
C LEU A 124 -9.46 -7.39 6.07
N LYS A 125 -10.39 -6.84 5.27
CA LYS A 125 -10.48 -5.39 5.04
C LYS A 125 -10.70 -4.63 6.34
N GLU A 126 -11.68 -5.06 7.14
CA GLU A 126 -11.98 -4.43 8.44
C GLU A 126 -10.80 -4.52 9.40
N THR A 127 -10.11 -5.65 9.44
CA THR A 127 -8.94 -5.85 10.31
C THR A 127 -7.77 -4.96 9.91
N VAL A 128 -7.49 -4.84 8.60
CA VAL A 128 -6.42 -3.97 8.10
C VAL A 128 -6.77 -2.51 8.33
N LEU A 129 -8.03 -2.12 8.12
CA LEU A 129 -8.50 -0.76 8.42
C LEU A 129 -8.34 -0.44 9.91
N ALA A 130 -8.77 -1.34 10.80
CA ALA A 130 -8.66 -1.14 12.25
C ALA A 130 -7.22 -1.11 12.77
N THR A 131 -6.29 -1.83 12.11
CA THR A 131 -4.90 -1.97 12.58
C THR A 131 -3.96 -0.94 11.97
N VAL A 132 -4.08 -0.70 10.66
CA VAL A 132 -3.15 0.13 9.87
C VAL A 132 -3.80 1.47 9.45
N GLY A 133 -5.14 1.57 9.48
CA GLY A 133 -5.85 2.77 9.04
C GLY A 133 -5.92 2.91 7.52
N VAL A 134 -5.77 1.81 6.77
CA VAL A 134 -5.73 1.82 5.30
C VAL A 134 -6.89 1.01 4.74
N ASP A 135 -7.61 1.58 3.77
CA ASP A 135 -8.61 0.88 2.97
C ASP A 135 -7.95 -0.12 2.02
N ALA A 136 -7.84 -1.36 2.48
CA ALA A 136 -7.16 -2.42 1.74
C ALA A 136 -8.00 -2.96 0.56
N VAL A 137 -7.34 -3.19 -0.57
CA VAL A 137 -7.89 -3.99 -1.68
C VAL A 137 -7.47 -5.43 -1.47
N VAL A 138 -8.45 -6.32 -1.27
CA VAL A 138 -8.22 -7.77 -1.14
C VAL A 138 -8.57 -8.43 -2.46
N ASN A 139 -7.54 -8.99 -3.10
CA ASN A 139 -7.68 -9.75 -4.34
C ASN A 139 -7.63 -11.25 -4.04
N GLU A 140 -8.38 -12.02 -4.82
CA GLU A 140 -8.38 -13.48 -4.77
C GLU A 140 -7.60 -14.03 -5.95
N TYR A 141 -6.65 -14.91 -5.68
CA TYR A 141 -5.86 -15.61 -6.69
C TYR A 141 -6.00 -17.11 -6.45
N SER A 142 -6.31 -17.86 -7.50
CA SER A 142 -6.32 -19.33 -7.47
C SER A 142 -5.11 -19.87 -8.22
N ALA A 143 -4.40 -20.82 -7.61
CA ALA A 143 -3.34 -21.56 -8.26
C ALA A 143 -3.94 -22.82 -8.92
N SER A 144 -3.57 -23.11 -10.17
CA SER A 144 -3.99 -24.35 -10.83
C SER A 144 -3.32 -25.56 -10.16
N THR A 145 -4.08 -26.27 -9.32
CA THR A 145 -3.69 -27.58 -8.80
C THR A 145 -4.34 -28.66 -9.67
N THR A 146 -3.54 -29.57 -10.23
CA THR A 146 -3.98 -30.71 -11.05
C THR A 146 -4.46 -31.92 -10.23
N GLY A 147 -4.73 -31.73 -8.93
CA GLY A 147 -5.13 -32.80 -8.01
C GLY A 147 -6.60 -32.72 -7.63
N SER A 148 -7.31 -33.84 -7.77
CA SER A 148 -8.63 -34.05 -7.16
C SER A 148 -8.47 -34.91 -5.92
N VAL A 149 -9.15 -34.57 -4.83
CA VAL A 149 -9.25 -35.42 -3.64
C VAL A 149 -10.47 -36.34 -3.76
N SER A 150 -10.42 -37.52 -3.15
CA SER A 150 -11.60 -38.39 -3.08
C SER A 150 -12.68 -37.78 -2.18
N MET A 151 -13.92 -38.25 -2.29
CA MET A 151 -15.02 -37.78 -1.43
C MET A 151 -14.73 -38.04 0.05
N ASP A 152 -14.16 -39.21 0.39
CA ASP A 152 -13.80 -39.54 1.77
C ASP A 152 -12.73 -38.59 2.32
N GLN A 153 -11.74 -38.23 1.49
CA GLN A 153 -10.71 -37.24 1.85
C GLN A 153 -11.31 -35.84 2.02
N HIS A 154 -12.24 -35.44 1.16
CA HIS A 154 -12.94 -34.17 1.27
C HIS A 154 -13.70 -34.07 2.60
N LEU A 155 -14.48 -35.10 2.96
CA LEU A 155 -15.23 -35.14 4.22
C LEU A 155 -14.30 -35.06 5.43
N GLU A 156 -13.17 -35.76 5.39
CA GLU A 156 -12.20 -35.72 6.48
C GLU A 156 -11.54 -34.34 6.61
N LEU A 157 -11.17 -33.71 5.49
CA LEU A 157 -10.61 -32.35 5.49
C LEU A 157 -11.63 -31.32 6.01
N GLU A 158 -12.90 -31.43 5.62
CA GLU A 158 -13.96 -30.57 6.15
C GLU A 158 -14.18 -30.77 7.65
N ARG A 159 -14.17 -32.02 8.12
CA ARG A 159 -14.26 -32.34 9.55
C ARG A 159 -13.12 -31.69 10.34
N VAL A 160 -11.88 -31.81 9.84
CA VAL A 160 -10.71 -31.18 10.45
C VAL A 160 -10.83 -29.65 10.43
N ARG A 161 -11.35 -29.04 9.35
CA ARG A 161 -11.59 -27.58 9.28
C ARG A 161 -12.62 -27.12 10.30
N VAL A 162 -13.75 -27.81 10.41
CA VAL A 162 -14.79 -27.50 11.40
C VAL A 162 -14.21 -27.57 12.80
N ASN A 163 -13.45 -28.62 13.11
CA ASN A 163 -12.80 -28.75 14.42
C ASN A 163 -11.79 -27.63 14.69
N LYS A 164 -10.97 -27.25 13.71
CA LYS A 164 -10.03 -26.11 13.86
C LYS A 164 -10.76 -24.79 14.10
N ARG A 165 -11.90 -24.57 13.43
CA ARG A 165 -12.75 -23.39 13.65
C ARG A 165 -13.44 -23.39 15.01
N ALA A 166 -13.83 -24.55 15.51
CA ALA A 166 -14.53 -24.68 16.79
C ALA A 166 -13.57 -24.60 17.98
N VAL A 167 -12.47 -25.34 17.91
CA VAL A 167 -11.52 -25.43 19.01
C VAL A 167 -10.66 -24.19 19.03
N GLY A 168 -10.01 -23.83 17.90
CA GLY A 168 -9.10 -22.69 17.73
C GLY A 168 -8.38 -22.24 19.02
N ASP A 169 -7.87 -21.04 19.09
CA ASP A 169 -7.75 -20.24 20.34
C ASP A 169 -7.41 -18.85 19.80
N THR A 170 -8.24 -18.45 18.83
CA THR A 170 -8.02 -17.25 18.06
C THR A 170 -8.44 -16.07 18.93
N GLU A 171 -7.84 -14.91 18.70
CA GLU A 171 -8.24 -13.68 19.42
C GLU A 171 -9.75 -13.43 19.34
N ARG A 172 -10.37 -13.75 18.20
CA ARG A 172 -11.83 -13.65 18.03
C ARG A 172 -12.58 -14.57 18.98
N GLN A 173 -12.17 -15.83 19.12
CA GLN A 173 -12.82 -16.78 20.03
C GLN A 173 -12.61 -16.39 21.50
N ARG A 174 -11.39 -15.95 21.87
CA ARG A 174 -11.13 -15.43 23.21
C ARG A 174 -11.99 -14.23 23.54
N ARG A 175 -12.14 -13.31 22.58
CA ARG A 175 -12.99 -12.12 22.75
C ARG A 175 -14.45 -12.50 22.95
N ILE A 176 -15.01 -13.38 22.13
CA ILE A 176 -16.39 -13.86 22.27
C ILE A 176 -16.59 -14.54 23.63
N ALA A 177 -15.67 -15.43 24.04
CA ALA A 177 -15.74 -16.09 25.34
C ALA A 177 -15.63 -15.09 26.52
N ALA A 178 -14.85 -14.02 26.36
CA ALA A 178 -14.77 -12.95 27.35
C ALA A 178 -16.06 -12.12 27.41
N GLU A 179 -16.67 -11.82 26.26
CA GLU A 179 -17.96 -11.12 26.17
C GLU A 179 -19.09 -11.94 26.80
N GLU A 180 -19.16 -13.25 26.52
CA GLU A 180 -20.13 -14.17 27.14
C GLU A 180 -19.95 -14.25 28.66
N LYS A 181 -18.70 -14.34 29.14
CA LYS A 181 -18.40 -14.31 30.59
C LYS A 181 -18.81 -12.99 31.22
N ALA A 182 -18.51 -11.86 30.57
CA ALA A 182 -18.89 -10.54 31.07
C ALA A 182 -20.41 -10.40 31.18
N GLN A 183 -21.16 -10.90 30.18
CA GLN A 183 -22.61 -10.91 30.20
C GLN A 183 -23.16 -11.82 31.31
N ALA A 184 -22.62 -13.02 31.48
CA ALA A 184 -23.00 -13.92 32.58
C ALA A 184 -22.71 -13.32 33.97
N TYR A 185 -21.56 -12.65 34.12
CA TYR A 185 -21.25 -11.95 35.38
C TYR A 185 -22.21 -10.79 35.64
N LYS A 186 -22.59 -10.03 34.61
CA LYS A 186 -23.58 -8.96 34.72
C LYS A 186 -24.96 -9.48 35.15
N GLU A 187 -25.44 -10.58 34.55
CA GLU A 187 -26.71 -11.20 34.93
C GLU A 187 -26.68 -11.72 36.37
N ARG A 188 -25.56 -12.34 36.78
CA ARG A 188 -25.37 -12.79 38.16
C ARG A 188 -25.32 -11.64 39.16
N MET A 189 -24.68 -10.52 38.80
CA MET A 189 -24.66 -9.31 39.63
C MET A 189 -26.07 -8.76 39.82
N LEU A 190 -26.85 -8.61 38.74
CA LEU A 190 -28.23 -8.13 38.82
C LEU A 190 -29.12 -9.04 39.69
N ALA A 191 -28.95 -10.37 39.58
CA ALA A 191 -29.68 -11.31 40.42
C ALA A 191 -29.30 -11.18 41.91
N LEU A 192 -28.01 -11.00 42.21
CA LEU A 192 -27.53 -10.79 43.57
C LEU A 192 -28.02 -9.45 44.15
N GLU A 193 -28.00 -8.37 43.37
CA GLU A 193 -28.55 -7.07 43.76
C GLU A 193 -30.04 -7.18 44.11
N ALA A 194 -30.83 -7.89 43.28
CA ALA A 194 -32.25 -8.11 43.57
C ALA A 194 -32.47 -8.87 44.89
N ILE A 195 -31.66 -9.90 45.17
CA ILE A 195 -31.73 -10.64 46.43
C ILE A 195 -31.37 -9.74 47.63
N VAL A 196 -30.30 -8.93 47.52
CA VAL A 196 -29.88 -8.01 48.59
C VAL A 196 -30.97 -6.99 48.89
N VAL A 197 -31.59 -6.41 47.85
CA VAL A 197 -32.72 -5.46 48.02
C VAL A 197 -33.90 -6.14 48.70
N GLN A 198 -34.26 -7.37 48.30
CA GLN A 198 -35.35 -8.11 48.91
C GLN A 198 -35.07 -8.49 50.37
N GLN A 199 -33.83 -8.83 50.70
CA GLN A 199 -33.40 -9.09 52.08
C GLN A 199 -33.47 -7.83 52.94
N GLN A 200 -33.05 -6.68 52.41
CA GLN A 200 -33.15 -5.41 53.12
C GLN A 200 -34.60 -5.02 53.39
N ALA A 201 -35.50 -5.21 52.41
CA ALA A 201 -36.92 -4.96 52.60
C ALA A 201 -37.52 -5.82 53.71
N ARG A 202 -37.19 -7.12 53.75
CA ARG A 202 -37.62 -8.02 54.82
C ARG A 202 -37.10 -7.61 56.21
N LEU A 203 -35.85 -7.18 56.30
CA LEU A 203 -35.28 -6.73 57.58
C LEU A 203 -36.02 -5.50 58.10
N ASN A 204 -36.29 -4.54 57.20
CA ASN A 204 -37.04 -3.34 57.56
C ASN A 204 -38.48 -3.64 58.01
N GLU A 205 -39.11 -4.71 57.50
CA GLU A 205 -40.43 -5.19 57.94
C GLU A 205 -40.40 -5.91 59.30
N GLN A 206 -39.26 -6.51 59.69
CA GLN A 206 -39.10 -7.17 60.99
C GLN A 206 -38.78 -6.20 62.13
N ASP A 207 -38.21 -5.05 61.80
CA ASP A 207 -37.85 -3.99 62.76
C ASP A 207 -38.98 -2.96 63.00
N ALA A 208 -40.14 -3.11 62.32
CA ALA A 208 -41.32 -2.24 62.42
C ALA A 208 -42.44 -2.89 63.25
#